data_AF-A0A9J7J2M2-F1
#
_entry.id   AF-A0A9J7J2M2-F1
#
_cell.length_a   1.000
_cell.length_b   1.000
_cell.length_c   1.000
_cell.angle_alpha   90.00
_cell.angle_beta   90.00
_cell.angle_gamma   90.00
#
_symmetry.space_group_name_H-M   'P 1'
#
loop_
_entity.id
_entity.type
_entity.pdbx_description
1 polymer ?
#
loop_
_entity_poly.entity_id
_entity_poly.type
_entity_poly.pdbx_seq_one_letter_code
_entity_poly.pdbx_strand_id
1 'polypeptide(L)'
;MSSINKDDEMCVVDRRKPWYKYVTVEPPMFLYMMAYMITNVIEQTFYVFQACTVNHGYSPEICYNISSYSDINKEVQLTVSTFHQWNGVAGHVVPLLLAFFLGSYSDKRGRKVILLAGLLGKLYFSAMITLNTAKAWPVEYVIYTAALPSALTGADLAIFAGCFAYIADVSSLKNRTLRVGILDVVYLSTMPTGVAIGNLLWNKVVNRSFTIMFAINTSLMVLATLYTIIFLKWQTRPEQKSLAEAGVKNPITDFFDVKNIVHTVTILTQRRPNNRRLFLWFLLISMAFYTFQRDERSVMYLYTIKVFQWDTTSFSNFRTYLSTLYVIAMLFGIPLMTKVLRWRDTVIVMLGASAHICGHLVYAHANVDKLWYLGATFAAFGPCVAPLIRSMTSKVLPASERGVAYAFLSVMENAVAMFASIIYSQLYKATLDTEFVNSIFYLTISTQVVVFTLTFIMELMLKCRPLEPLYEADEERRMSTSS
;
A
#
# COMPACT_ATOMS: atom_id res chain seq x y z
N MET A 1 48.71 18.35 -48.10
CA MET A 1 49.31 18.56 -46.76
C MET A 1 48.29 19.29 -45.90
N SER A 2 47.98 18.70 -44.75
CA SER A 2 47.12 19.16 -43.64
C SER A 2 45.63 19.47 -43.91
N SER A 3 44.83 18.42 -43.72
CA SER A 3 43.54 18.46 -43.04
C SER A 3 43.63 19.18 -41.68
N ILE A 4 42.82 20.21 -41.46
CA ILE A 4 42.57 20.78 -40.14
C ILE A 4 41.26 20.20 -39.65
N ASN A 5 41.37 19.38 -38.60
CA ASN A 5 40.30 18.65 -37.94
C ASN A 5 39.20 19.57 -37.41
N LYS A 6 37.97 19.07 -37.51
CA LYS A 6 36.73 19.68 -37.03
C LYS A 6 36.27 18.97 -35.75
N ASP A 7 37.20 18.64 -34.87
CA ASP A 7 37.02 17.75 -33.70
C ASP A 7 37.40 18.39 -32.35
N ASP A 8 37.31 19.72 -32.21
CA ASP A 8 37.64 20.44 -30.95
C ASP A 8 36.42 21.04 -30.22
N GLU A 9 35.27 20.34 -30.23
CA GLU A 9 34.18 20.57 -29.28
C GLU A 9 33.93 19.32 -28.42
N MET A 10 34.95 18.87 -27.69
CA MET A 10 34.77 17.85 -26.66
C MET A 10 35.52 18.22 -25.38
N CYS A 11 34.89 19.08 -24.57
CA CYS A 11 34.91 18.99 -23.10
C CYS A 11 34.00 20.09 -22.48
N VAL A 12 32.69 20.01 -22.73
CA VAL A 12 31.75 20.62 -21.78
C VAL A 12 31.72 19.70 -20.58
N VAL A 13 32.49 20.08 -19.55
CA VAL A 13 32.43 19.54 -18.19
C VAL A 13 30.96 19.39 -17.81
N ASP A 14 30.47 18.15 -17.72
CA ASP A 14 29.16 17.83 -17.17
C ASP A 14 29.18 18.28 -15.71
N ARG A 15 28.81 19.55 -15.47
CA ARG A 15 28.54 20.09 -14.15
C ARG A 15 27.39 19.25 -13.60
N ARG A 16 27.73 18.16 -12.91
CA ARG A 16 26.79 17.32 -12.16
C ARG A 16 25.81 18.26 -11.50
N LYS A 17 24.55 18.24 -11.96
CA LYS A 17 23.50 19.11 -11.42
C LYS A 17 23.53 18.98 -9.90
N PRO A 18 23.30 20.07 -9.14
CA PRO A 18 23.26 20.02 -7.69
C PRO A 18 22.37 18.86 -7.21
N TRP A 19 22.77 18.16 -6.15
CA TRP A 19 22.09 16.94 -5.67
C TRP A 19 20.59 17.16 -5.41
N TYR A 20 20.20 18.35 -4.94
CA TYR A 20 18.81 18.72 -4.67
C TYR A 20 17.94 18.80 -5.93
N LYS A 21 18.53 19.01 -7.13
CA LYS A 21 17.79 19.00 -8.40
C LYS A 21 17.37 17.59 -8.83
N TYR A 22 17.91 16.55 -8.19
CA TYR A 22 17.43 15.18 -8.37
C TYR A 22 16.29 14.85 -7.41
N VAL A 23 15.99 15.67 -6.41
CA VAL A 23 14.84 15.43 -5.52
C VAL A 23 13.55 15.79 -6.26
N THR A 24 12.59 14.87 -6.26
CA THR A 24 11.35 14.94 -7.04
C THR A 24 10.16 14.55 -6.19
N VAL A 25 9.63 13.33 -6.33
CA VAL A 25 8.45 12.83 -5.59
C VAL A 25 8.78 12.30 -4.21
N GLU A 26 10.06 12.23 -3.83
CA GLU A 26 10.50 11.71 -2.54
C GLU A 26 9.94 12.54 -1.36
N PRO A 27 10.02 13.89 -1.34
CA PRO A 27 9.46 14.69 -0.25
C PRO A 27 7.93 14.60 -0.09
N PRO A 28 7.10 14.72 -1.15
CA PRO A 28 5.66 14.61 -0.98
C PRO A 28 5.26 13.20 -0.54
N MET A 29 5.96 12.15 -1.01
CA MET A 29 5.74 10.79 -0.53
C MET A 29 6.06 10.63 0.96
N PHE A 30 7.20 11.17 1.41
CA PHE A 30 7.58 11.17 2.82
C PHE A 30 6.53 11.89 3.68
N LEU A 31 6.17 13.11 3.32
CA LEU A 31 5.20 13.92 4.07
C LEU A 31 3.84 13.24 4.12
N TYR A 32 3.40 12.68 2.99
CA TYR A 32 2.14 11.94 2.91
C TYR A 32 2.12 10.72 3.84
N MET A 33 3.13 9.85 3.73
CA MET A 33 3.19 8.64 4.54
C MET A 33 3.46 8.94 6.02
N MET A 34 4.26 9.96 6.33
CA MET A 34 4.50 10.40 7.70
C MET A 34 3.20 10.84 8.37
N ALA A 35 2.39 11.65 7.69
CA ALA A 35 1.13 12.10 8.25
C ALA A 35 0.18 10.92 8.51
N TYR A 36 0.01 10.05 7.52
CA TYR A 36 -0.81 8.85 7.65
C TYR A 36 -0.34 7.94 8.79
N MET A 37 0.97 7.73 8.95
CA MET A 37 1.53 6.84 9.98
C MET A 37 1.48 7.46 11.39
N ILE A 38 1.60 8.79 11.51
CA ILE A 38 1.42 9.51 12.78
C ILE A 38 0.01 9.31 13.34
N THR A 39 -1.01 9.32 12.49
CA THR A 39 -2.40 9.21 12.94
C THR A 39 -3.00 7.81 12.79
N ASN A 40 -2.32 6.84 12.20
CA ASN A 40 -2.89 5.51 11.89
C ASN A 40 -3.59 4.85 13.08
N VAL A 41 -2.91 4.74 14.23
CA VAL A 41 -3.49 4.13 15.44
C VAL A 41 -4.52 5.07 16.09
N ILE A 42 -4.24 6.36 16.10
CA ILE A 42 -5.10 7.39 16.69
C ILE A 42 -6.45 7.46 15.95
N GLU A 43 -6.45 7.23 14.65
CA GLU A 43 -7.65 7.15 13.81
C GLU A 43 -8.55 5.98 14.24
N GLN A 44 -7.97 4.80 14.51
CA GLN A 44 -8.73 3.65 15.04
C GLN A 44 -9.28 3.95 16.45
N THR A 45 -8.47 4.56 17.32
CA THR A 45 -8.92 5.01 18.64
C THR A 45 -10.05 6.04 18.53
N PHE A 46 -9.95 6.97 17.59
CA PHE A 46 -10.97 8.00 17.36
C PHE A 46 -12.30 7.37 16.95
N TYR A 47 -12.31 6.38 16.06
CA TYR A 47 -13.55 5.70 15.67
C TYR A 47 -14.25 5.03 16.85
N VAL A 48 -13.48 4.37 17.73
CA VAL A 48 -14.01 3.79 18.97
C VAL A 48 -14.53 4.87 19.92
N PHE A 49 -13.76 5.94 20.13
CA PHE A 49 -14.13 7.04 21.01
C PHE A 49 -15.39 7.78 20.54
N GLN A 50 -15.49 8.07 19.24
CA GLN A 50 -16.63 8.76 18.64
C GLN A 50 -17.89 7.91 18.71
N ALA A 51 -17.79 6.60 18.42
CA ALA A 51 -18.92 5.69 18.56
C ALA A 51 -19.38 5.58 20.02
N CYS A 52 -18.46 5.51 20.98
CA CYS A 52 -18.78 5.43 22.40
C CYS A 52 -19.48 6.71 22.92
N THR A 53 -18.97 7.88 22.55
CA THR A 53 -19.49 9.16 23.04
C THR A 53 -20.74 9.64 22.30
N VAL A 54 -20.72 9.63 20.95
CA VAL A 54 -21.78 10.25 20.14
C VAL A 54 -22.87 9.25 19.76
N ASN A 55 -22.52 8.05 19.31
CA ASN A 55 -23.53 7.07 18.91
C ASN A 55 -24.26 6.47 20.12
N HIS A 56 -23.53 6.25 21.23
CA HIS A 56 -24.04 5.58 22.43
C HIS A 56 -24.22 6.50 23.65
N GLY A 57 -23.75 7.75 23.59
CA GLY A 57 -24.05 8.76 24.62
C GLY A 57 -23.26 8.63 25.93
N TYR A 58 -22.20 7.82 25.97
CA TYR A 58 -21.38 7.65 27.18
C TYR A 58 -20.44 8.82 27.43
N SER A 59 -20.03 9.00 28.70
CA SER A 59 -19.12 10.08 29.08
C SER A 59 -17.70 9.87 28.53
N PRO A 60 -16.94 10.93 28.24
CA PRO A 60 -15.58 10.83 27.74
C PRO A 60 -14.64 10.00 28.63
N GLU A 61 -14.81 10.05 29.96
CA GLU A 61 -13.99 9.33 30.93
C GLU A 61 -14.16 7.81 30.78
N ILE A 62 -15.39 7.36 30.54
CA ILE A 62 -15.70 5.95 30.25
C ILE A 62 -15.05 5.55 28.93
N CYS A 63 -15.20 6.37 27.89
CA CYS A 63 -14.72 6.04 26.56
C CYS A 63 -13.18 6.03 26.45
N TYR A 64 -12.46 6.83 27.24
CA TYR A 64 -11.00 6.73 27.33
C TYR A 64 -10.52 5.48 28.05
N ASN A 65 -11.35 4.89 28.92
CA ASN A 65 -11.06 3.66 29.65
C ASN A 65 -12.05 2.53 29.28
N ILE A 66 -12.46 2.48 28.01
CA ILE A 66 -13.52 1.59 27.54
C ILE A 66 -13.19 0.11 27.75
N SER A 67 -11.90 -0.25 27.75
CA SER A 67 -11.43 -1.60 28.02
C SER A 67 -12.02 -2.14 29.34
N SER A 68 -12.00 -1.32 30.39
CA SER A 68 -12.49 -1.67 31.73
C SER A 68 -14.00 -1.97 31.80
N TYR A 69 -14.79 -1.56 30.80
CA TYR A 69 -16.25 -1.69 30.78
C TYR A 69 -16.67 -2.70 29.69
N SER A 70 -16.69 -3.98 30.03
CA SER A 70 -16.87 -5.07 29.05
C SER A 70 -18.16 -4.97 28.22
N ASP A 71 -19.31 -4.67 28.85
CA ASP A 71 -20.61 -4.57 28.17
C ASP A 71 -20.66 -3.38 27.19
N ILE A 72 -20.19 -2.21 27.64
CA ILE A 72 -20.11 -0.99 26.82
C ILE A 72 -19.14 -1.20 25.65
N ASN A 73 -17.98 -1.78 25.93
CA ASN A 73 -16.96 -2.08 24.93
C ASN A 73 -17.51 -2.98 23.83
N LYS A 74 -18.27 -4.02 24.21
CA LYS A 74 -18.91 -4.93 23.26
C LYS A 74 -19.88 -4.18 22.33
N GLU A 75 -20.76 -3.36 22.90
CA GLU A 75 -21.74 -2.60 22.11
C GLU A 75 -21.07 -1.62 21.14
N VAL A 76 -20.06 -0.88 21.61
CA VAL A 76 -19.28 0.05 20.78
C VAL A 76 -18.56 -0.69 19.66
N GLN A 77 -17.97 -1.87 19.93
CA GLN A 77 -17.28 -2.65 18.91
C GLN A 77 -18.20 -3.16 17.80
N LEU A 78 -19.47 -3.48 18.09
CA LEU A 78 -20.44 -3.85 17.06
C LEU A 78 -20.72 -2.68 16.10
N THR A 79 -20.88 -1.46 16.65
CA THR A 79 -21.05 -0.24 15.86
C THR A 79 -19.80 0.04 15.01
N VAL A 80 -18.62 0.04 15.63
CA VAL A 80 -17.35 0.34 14.96
C VAL A 80 -17.01 -0.70 13.89
N SER A 81 -17.30 -1.97 14.11
CA SER A 81 -17.12 -3.01 13.10
C SER A 81 -18.04 -2.81 11.88
N THR A 82 -19.30 -2.43 12.12
CA THR A 82 -20.25 -2.08 11.05
C THR A 82 -19.79 -0.83 10.28
N PHE A 83 -19.29 0.18 11.00
CA PHE A 83 -18.66 1.35 10.40
C PHE A 83 -17.45 0.97 9.54
N HIS A 84 -16.53 0.14 10.04
CA HIS A 84 -15.35 -0.29 9.28
C HIS A 84 -15.71 -0.97 7.97
N GLN A 85 -16.75 -1.82 7.97
CA GLN A 85 -17.25 -2.46 6.77
C GLN A 85 -17.65 -1.42 5.71
N TRP A 86 -18.52 -0.47 6.07
CA TRP A 86 -18.99 0.53 5.13
C TRP A 86 -17.91 1.54 4.74
N ASN A 87 -17.01 1.89 5.66
CA ASN A 87 -15.87 2.75 5.41
C ASN A 87 -14.87 2.10 4.43
N GLY A 88 -14.61 0.80 4.56
CA GLY A 88 -13.78 0.06 3.62
C GLY A 88 -14.42 -0.01 2.22
N VAL A 89 -15.73 -0.27 2.14
CA VAL A 89 -16.47 -0.23 0.86
C VAL A 89 -16.38 1.15 0.22
N ALA A 90 -16.69 2.22 0.97
CA ALA A 90 -16.60 3.59 0.50
C ALA A 90 -15.19 3.99 0.06
N GLY A 91 -14.17 3.54 0.80
CA GLY A 91 -12.77 3.84 0.54
C GLY A 91 -12.17 3.10 -0.67
N HIS A 92 -12.69 1.93 -1.05
CA HIS A 92 -12.06 1.08 -2.06
C HIS A 92 -12.86 0.87 -3.35
N VAL A 93 -14.21 0.99 -3.34
CA VAL A 93 -15.04 0.79 -4.54
C VAL A 93 -14.64 1.74 -5.68
N VAL A 94 -14.50 3.03 -5.37
CA VAL A 94 -14.20 4.02 -6.40
C VAL A 94 -12.75 3.93 -6.89
N PRO A 95 -11.72 3.85 -6.01
CA PRO A 95 -10.35 3.62 -6.46
C PRO A 95 -10.18 2.36 -7.29
N LEU A 96 -10.92 1.29 -7.00
CA LEU A 96 -10.92 0.08 -7.83
C LEU A 96 -11.32 0.37 -9.28
N LEU A 97 -12.39 1.14 -9.49
CA LEU A 97 -12.83 1.54 -10.84
C LEU A 97 -11.80 2.49 -11.47
N LEU A 98 -11.27 3.44 -10.72
CA LEU A 98 -10.29 4.41 -11.21
C LEU A 98 -8.94 3.77 -11.56
N ALA A 99 -8.56 2.64 -10.94
CA ALA A 99 -7.31 1.93 -11.21
C ALA A 99 -7.12 1.56 -12.69
N PHE A 100 -8.22 1.26 -13.39
CA PHE A 100 -8.19 0.94 -14.82
C PHE A 100 -7.88 2.14 -15.71
N PHE A 101 -8.19 3.36 -15.26
CA PHE A 101 -8.12 4.58 -16.06
C PHE A 101 -6.91 5.44 -15.71
N LEU A 102 -6.60 5.58 -14.41
CA LEU A 102 -5.57 6.51 -13.90
C LEU A 102 -4.20 6.30 -14.54
N GLY A 103 -3.77 5.04 -14.75
CA GLY A 103 -2.49 4.75 -15.38
C GLY A 103 -2.41 5.28 -16.81
N SER A 104 -3.37 4.87 -17.65
CA SER A 104 -3.42 5.27 -19.07
C SER A 104 -3.65 6.77 -19.25
N TYR A 105 -4.48 7.38 -18.40
CA TYR A 105 -4.71 8.82 -18.41
C TYR A 105 -3.44 9.58 -18.04
N SER A 106 -2.73 9.11 -17.01
CA SER A 106 -1.46 9.68 -16.58
C SER A 106 -0.36 9.57 -17.65
N ASP A 107 -0.38 8.51 -18.46
CA ASP A 107 0.53 8.36 -19.59
C ASP A 107 0.33 9.45 -20.64
N LYS A 108 -0.92 9.84 -20.91
CA LYS A 108 -1.33 10.84 -21.91
C LYS A 108 -1.25 12.29 -21.39
N ARG A 109 -1.59 12.52 -20.12
CA ARG A 109 -1.85 13.85 -19.54
C ARG A 109 -0.86 14.29 -18.47
N GLY A 110 0.17 13.49 -18.21
CA GLY A 110 1.19 13.81 -17.21
C GLY A 110 0.97 13.11 -15.87
N ARG A 111 2.10 12.84 -15.20
CA ARG A 111 2.13 12.16 -13.89
C ARG A 111 1.65 13.03 -12.75
N LYS A 112 1.95 14.33 -12.83
CA LYS A 112 1.60 15.32 -11.80
C LYS A 112 0.08 15.42 -11.56
N VAL A 113 -0.73 15.25 -12.61
CA VAL A 113 -2.19 15.42 -12.52
C VAL A 113 -2.82 14.38 -11.60
N ILE A 114 -2.52 13.10 -11.81
CA ILE A 114 -3.07 12.02 -10.98
C ILE A 114 -2.52 12.07 -9.55
N LEU A 115 -1.24 12.44 -9.38
CA LEU A 115 -0.62 12.59 -8.07
C LEU A 115 -1.30 13.71 -7.26
N LEU A 116 -1.54 14.87 -7.89
CA LEU A 116 -2.26 15.98 -7.25
C LEU A 116 -3.71 15.63 -6.94
N ALA A 117 -4.40 14.90 -7.82
CA ALA A 117 -5.77 14.44 -7.54
C ALA A 117 -5.80 13.58 -6.26
N GLY A 118 -4.90 12.60 -6.14
CA GLY A 118 -4.78 11.76 -4.95
C GLY A 118 -4.44 12.57 -3.69
N LEU A 119 -3.45 13.46 -3.76
CA LEU A 119 -3.04 14.31 -2.63
C LEU A 119 -4.16 15.26 -2.19
N LEU A 120 -4.87 15.89 -3.12
CA LEU A 120 -6.01 16.76 -2.80
C LEU A 120 -7.16 15.98 -2.16
N GLY A 121 -7.44 14.76 -2.64
CA GLY A 121 -8.43 13.88 -2.00
C GLY A 121 -8.05 13.50 -0.58
N LYS A 122 -6.77 13.20 -0.31
CA LYS A 122 -6.29 12.91 1.05
C LYS A 122 -6.18 14.14 1.95
N LEU A 123 -5.84 15.29 1.38
CA LEU A 123 -5.91 16.57 2.10
C LEU A 123 -7.36 16.87 2.51
N TYR A 124 -8.32 16.68 1.60
CA TYR A 124 -9.74 16.81 1.91
C TYR A 124 -10.16 15.85 3.02
N PHE A 125 -9.80 14.56 2.92
CA PHE A 125 -10.05 13.58 3.98
C PHE A 125 -9.51 14.05 5.33
N SER A 126 -8.26 14.54 5.35
CA SER A 126 -7.60 15.01 6.56
C SER A 126 -8.29 16.24 7.16
N ALA A 127 -8.68 17.21 6.34
CA ALA A 127 -9.39 18.39 6.80
C ALA A 127 -10.78 18.00 7.37
N MET A 128 -11.47 17.08 6.71
CA MET A 128 -12.79 16.64 7.12
C MET A 128 -12.77 15.76 8.37
N ILE A 129 -11.76 14.90 8.56
CA ILE A 129 -11.63 14.16 9.81
C ILE A 129 -11.33 15.09 10.98
N THR A 130 -10.50 16.13 10.79
CA THR A 130 -10.30 17.19 11.81
C THR A 130 -11.60 17.94 12.11
N LEU A 131 -12.45 18.19 11.11
CA LEU A 131 -13.76 18.82 11.36
C LEU A 131 -14.71 17.88 12.13
N ASN A 132 -14.69 16.59 11.84
CA ASN A 132 -15.51 15.59 12.53
C ASN A 132 -15.15 15.49 14.02
N THR A 133 -13.90 15.76 14.43
CA THR A 133 -13.57 15.78 15.86
C THR A 133 -14.12 17.00 16.60
N ALA A 134 -14.44 18.08 15.90
CA ALA A 134 -15.00 19.30 16.48
C ALA A 134 -16.54 19.29 16.49
N LYS A 135 -17.17 18.33 15.80
CA LYS A 135 -18.63 18.21 15.69
C LYS A 135 -19.11 16.93 16.36
N ALA A 136 -20.25 17.00 17.05
CA ALA A 136 -20.91 15.84 17.64
C ALA A 136 -21.69 15.05 16.57
N TRP A 137 -21.02 14.64 15.48
CA TRP A 137 -21.60 13.81 14.43
C TRP A 137 -21.32 12.33 14.70
N PRO A 138 -22.26 11.42 14.43
CA PRO A 138 -22.03 9.98 14.54
C PRO A 138 -20.82 9.54 13.72
N VAL A 139 -20.15 8.45 14.12
CA VAL A 139 -18.92 7.98 13.45
C VAL A 139 -19.13 7.70 11.95
N GLU A 140 -20.34 7.30 11.55
CA GLU A 140 -20.74 7.04 10.17
C GLU A 140 -20.62 8.29 9.26
N TYR A 141 -20.67 9.49 9.84
CA TYR A 141 -20.49 10.73 9.07
C TYR A 141 -19.10 10.82 8.45
N VAL A 142 -18.08 10.16 9.00
CA VAL A 142 -16.75 10.09 8.39
C VAL A 142 -16.83 9.47 6.98
N ILE A 143 -17.74 8.51 6.75
CA ILE A 143 -17.90 7.86 5.45
C ILE A 143 -18.35 8.89 4.41
N TYR A 144 -19.40 9.65 4.72
CA TYR A 144 -20.01 10.60 3.79
C TYR A 144 -19.16 11.87 3.61
N THR A 145 -18.59 12.36 4.72
CA THR A 145 -17.93 13.65 4.76
C THR A 145 -16.45 13.59 4.40
N ALA A 146 -15.77 12.46 4.64
CA ALA A 146 -14.33 12.33 4.39
C ALA A 146 -14.01 11.20 3.40
N ALA A 147 -14.44 9.96 3.67
CA ALA A 147 -14.00 8.78 2.93
C ALA A 147 -14.47 8.79 1.46
N LEU A 148 -15.77 8.96 1.21
CA LEU A 148 -16.33 8.94 -0.15
C LEU A 148 -15.75 10.04 -1.04
N PRO A 149 -15.73 11.33 -0.65
CA PRO A 149 -15.16 12.37 -1.52
C PRO A 149 -13.66 12.18 -1.79
N SER A 150 -12.91 11.65 -0.81
CA SER A 150 -11.50 11.31 -0.99
C SER A 150 -11.31 10.19 -2.00
N ALA A 151 -12.14 9.16 -1.91
CA ALA A 151 -12.10 7.99 -2.79
C ALA A 151 -12.36 8.35 -4.26
N LEU A 152 -13.17 9.40 -4.54
CA LEU A 152 -13.43 9.91 -5.89
C LEU A 152 -12.18 10.38 -6.64
N THR A 153 -11.11 10.72 -5.93
CA THR A 153 -9.86 11.18 -6.58
C THR A 153 -8.85 10.03 -6.81
N GLY A 154 -9.19 8.82 -6.39
CA GLY A 154 -8.29 7.66 -6.37
C GLY A 154 -7.42 7.57 -5.13
N ALA A 155 -7.36 8.62 -4.29
CA ALA A 155 -6.69 8.63 -2.98
C ALA A 155 -5.29 7.99 -3.01
N ASP A 156 -5.06 6.95 -2.19
CA ASP A 156 -3.78 6.27 -2.04
C ASP A 156 -3.28 5.70 -3.39
N LEU A 157 -4.16 5.04 -4.14
CA LEU A 157 -3.83 4.45 -5.43
C LEU A 157 -3.24 5.49 -6.40
N ALA A 158 -3.85 6.67 -6.49
CA ALA A 158 -3.39 7.73 -7.39
C ALA A 158 -2.02 8.30 -6.95
N ILE A 159 -1.79 8.44 -5.65
CA ILE A 159 -0.52 8.91 -5.07
C ILE A 159 0.60 7.92 -5.40
N PHE A 160 0.42 6.64 -5.04
CA PHE A 160 1.44 5.60 -5.26
C PHE A 160 1.72 5.40 -6.76
N ALA A 161 0.67 5.30 -7.59
CA ALA A 161 0.84 5.15 -9.03
C ALA A 161 1.55 6.37 -9.65
N GLY A 162 1.16 7.58 -9.24
CA GLY A 162 1.78 8.82 -9.69
C GLY A 162 3.26 8.91 -9.32
N CYS A 163 3.63 8.62 -8.07
CA CYS A 163 5.02 8.68 -7.59
C CYS A 163 5.93 7.70 -8.32
N PHE A 164 5.56 6.41 -8.40
CA PHE A 164 6.40 5.41 -9.07
C PHE A 164 6.52 5.66 -10.57
N ALA A 165 5.44 6.06 -11.24
CA ALA A 165 5.47 6.38 -12.65
C ALA A 165 6.31 7.64 -12.94
N TYR A 166 6.21 8.67 -12.09
CA TYR A 166 7.03 9.88 -12.20
C TYR A 166 8.51 9.56 -12.07
N ILE A 167 8.91 8.76 -11.07
CA ILE A 167 10.32 8.34 -10.92
C ILE A 167 10.79 7.56 -12.13
N ALA A 168 9.97 6.64 -12.66
CA ALA A 168 10.32 5.88 -13.84
C ALA A 168 10.60 6.78 -15.05
N ASP A 169 9.81 7.85 -15.23
CA ASP A 169 9.94 8.79 -16.35
C ASP A 169 11.15 9.72 -16.22
N VAL A 170 11.48 10.21 -15.02
CA VAL A 170 12.59 11.16 -14.81
C VAL A 170 13.94 10.51 -14.51
N SER A 171 13.98 9.18 -14.37
CA SER A 171 15.20 8.42 -14.14
C SER A 171 15.74 7.77 -15.41
N SER A 172 17.07 7.75 -15.54
CA SER A 172 17.73 6.97 -16.59
C SER A 172 17.62 5.47 -16.31
N LEU A 173 17.70 4.64 -17.36
CA LEU A 173 17.64 3.18 -17.24
C LEU A 173 18.66 2.63 -16.22
N LYS A 174 19.87 3.19 -16.18
CA LYS A 174 20.94 2.77 -15.26
C LYS A 174 20.64 3.11 -13.80
N ASN A 175 19.99 4.26 -13.54
CA ASN A 175 19.76 4.75 -12.17
C ASN A 175 18.33 4.49 -11.66
N ARG A 176 17.41 4.02 -12.50
CA ARG A 176 16.00 3.79 -12.17
C ARG A 176 15.83 2.91 -10.94
N THR A 177 16.55 1.79 -10.87
CA THR A 177 16.49 0.87 -9.73
C THR A 177 16.91 1.54 -8.42
N LEU A 178 17.99 2.32 -8.44
CA LEU A 178 18.45 3.06 -7.27
C LEU A 178 17.41 4.10 -6.83
N ARG A 179 16.83 4.82 -7.78
CA ARG A 179 15.82 5.86 -7.51
C ARG A 179 14.53 5.30 -6.93
N VAL A 180 14.04 4.19 -7.47
CA VAL A 180 12.91 3.46 -6.91
C VAL A 180 13.25 2.94 -5.51
N GLY A 181 14.45 2.40 -5.31
CA GLY A 181 14.91 1.95 -3.99
C GLY A 181 14.98 3.08 -2.96
N ILE A 182 15.42 4.29 -3.34
CA ILE A 182 15.41 5.45 -2.46
C ILE A 182 13.98 5.83 -2.08
N LEU A 183 13.05 5.86 -3.04
CA LEU A 183 11.64 6.12 -2.76
C LEU A 183 11.05 5.06 -1.82
N ASP A 184 11.43 3.80 -2.01
CA ASP A 184 11.03 2.69 -1.14
C ASP A 184 11.50 2.88 0.30
N VAL A 185 12.78 3.21 0.50
CA VAL A 185 13.35 3.50 1.82
C VAL A 185 12.65 4.70 2.47
N VAL A 186 12.40 5.76 1.70
CA VAL A 186 11.73 6.97 2.17
C VAL A 186 10.34 6.63 2.70
N TYR A 187 9.50 5.91 1.95
CA TYR A 187 8.17 5.56 2.44
C TYR A 187 8.23 4.54 3.59
N LEU A 188 9.08 3.51 3.51
CA LEU A 188 9.17 2.45 4.52
C LEU A 188 9.62 2.99 5.88
N SER A 189 10.57 3.92 5.88
CA SER A 189 11.10 4.52 7.11
C SER A 189 10.02 5.23 7.94
N THR A 190 8.99 5.79 7.29
CA THR A 190 7.89 6.48 7.96
C THR A 190 6.95 5.55 8.72
N MET A 191 6.92 4.25 8.41
CA MET A 191 6.02 3.30 9.08
C MET A 191 6.31 3.18 10.58
N PRO A 192 7.52 2.77 11.02
CA PRO A 192 7.82 2.69 12.44
C PRO A 192 7.99 4.08 13.07
N THR A 193 8.66 5.01 12.39
CA THR A 193 8.93 6.33 12.95
C THR A 193 7.66 7.15 13.12
N GLY A 194 6.73 7.10 12.17
CA GLY A 194 5.46 7.80 12.24
C GLY A 194 4.59 7.29 13.39
N VAL A 195 4.44 5.97 13.55
CA VAL A 195 3.65 5.41 14.67
C VAL A 195 4.29 5.75 16.02
N ALA A 196 5.62 5.67 16.13
CA ALA A 196 6.34 6.02 17.35
C ALA A 196 6.19 7.52 17.71
N ILE A 197 6.36 8.39 16.73
CA ILE A 197 6.17 9.85 16.88
C ILE A 197 4.72 10.15 17.23
N GLY A 198 3.76 9.49 16.56
CA GLY A 198 2.33 9.64 16.84
C GLY A 198 1.98 9.29 18.28
N ASN A 199 2.50 8.18 18.80
CA ASN A 199 2.33 7.77 20.19
C ASN A 199 2.94 8.78 21.19
N LEU A 200 4.13 9.31 20.87
CA LEU A 200 4.79 10.33 21.69
C LEU A 200 3.99 11.64 21.71
N LEU A 201 3.54 12.11 20.55
CA LEU A 201 2.71 13.31 20.43
C LEU A 201 1.41 13.15 21.22
N TRP A 202 0.72 12.02 21.02
CA TRP A 202 -0.53 11.67 21.68
C TRP A 202 -0.44 11.75 23.21
N ASN A 203 0.59 11.13 23.79
CA ASN A 203 0.72 10.98 25.24
C ASN A 203 1.44 12.14 25.93
N LYS A 204 2.43 12.78 25.30
CA LYS A 204 3.30 13.77 25.96
C LYS A 204 3.09 15.21 25.53
N VAL A 205 2.53 15.46 24.36
CA VAL A 205 2.48 16.82 23.77
C VAL A 205 1.06 17.34 23.68
N VAL A 206 0.13 16.53 23.16
CA VAL A 206 -1.22 16.97 22.81
C VAL A 206 -2.29 16.56 23.82
N ASN A 207 -1.89 15.96 24.96
CA ASN A 207 -2.77 15.53 26.04
C ASN A 207 -3.99 14.73 25.54
N ARG A 208 -3.77 13.76 24.65
CA ARG A 208 -4.83 12.91 24.05
C ARG A 208 -5.91 13.68 23.27
N SER A 209 -5.58 14.84 22.70
CA SER A 209 -6.48 15.58 21.81
C SER A 209 -6.48 15.03 20.38
N PHE A 210 -7.62 14.46 19.94
CA PHE A 210 -7.81 14.01 18.56
C PHE A 210 -7.71 15.16 17.55
N THR A 211 -8.30 16.32 17.87
CA THR A 211 -8.31 17.50 16.99
C THR A 211 -6.90 17.97 16.65
N ILE A 212 -6.01 18.06 17.65
CA ILE A 212 -4.62 18.50 17.44
C ILE A 212 -3.86 17.46 16.60
N MET A 213 -4.03 16.16 16.87
CA MET A 213 -3.38 15.10 16.08
C MET A 213 -3.78 15.14 14.61
N PHE A 214 -5.08 15.27 14.31
CA PHE A 214 -5.51 15.38 12.91
C PHE A 214 -5.16 16.74 12.28
N ALA A 215 -5.05 17.83 13.05
CA ALA A 215 -4.54 19.10 12.54
C ALA A 215 -3.07 19.01 12.12
N ILE A 216 -2.24 18.25 12.85
CA ILE A 216 -0.85 17.95 12.46
C ILE A 216 -0.84 17.16 11.14
N ASN A 217 -1.68 16.13 11.03
CA ASN A 217 -1.84 15.35 9.79
C ASN A 217 -2.24 16.26 8.61
N THR A 218 -3.22 17.13 8.81
CA THR A 218 -3.69 18.09 7.80
C THR A 218 -2.57 19.04 7.37
N SER A 219 -1.78 19.52 8.31
CA SER A 219 -0.64 20.42 8.04
C SER A 219 0.42 19.74 7.16
N LEU A 220 0.75 18.48 7.44
CA LEU A 220 1.68 17.69 6.63
C LEU A 220 1.10 17.41 5.23
N MET A 221 -0.21 17.15 5.10
CA MET A 221 -0.88 17.01 3.79
C MET A 221 -0.83 18.29 2.97
N VAL A 222 -1.01 19.45 3.61
CA VAL A 222 -0.89 20.77 2.96
C VAL A 222 0.53 20.94 2.42
N LEU A 223 1.55 20.65 3.23
CA LEU A 223 2.95 20.75 2.80
C LEU A 223 3.27 19.79 1.63
N ALA A 224 2.79 18.55 1.67
CA ALA A 224 2.97 17.58 0.58
C ALA A 224 2.33 18.08 -0.73
N THR A 225 1.13 18.65 -0.63
CA THR A 225 0.38 19.17 -1.77
C THR A 225 1.04 20.42 -2.34
N LEU A 226 1.41 21.39 -1.50
CA LEU A 226 2.11 22.61 -1.91
C LEU A 226 3.45 22.29 -2.57
N TYR A 227 4.23 21.38 -1.99
CA TYR A 227 5.49 20.93 -2.60
C TYR A 227 5.24 20.38 -4.00
N THR A 228 4.22 19.53 -4.16
CA THR A 228 3.87 18.93 -5.45
C THR A 228 3.45 19.98 -6.48
N ILE A 229 2.68 20.99 -6.07
CA ILE A 229 2.28 22.09 -6.95
C ILE A 229 3.49 22.91 -7.41
N ILE A 230 4.39 23.26 -6.49
CA ILE A 230 5.49 24.21 -6.75
C ILE A 230 6.67 23.54 -7.49
N PHE A 231 7.10 22.36 -7.06
CA PHE A 231 8.40 21.80 -7.47
C PHE A 231 8.32 20.71 -8.55
N LEU A 232 7.20 19.97 -8.64
CA LEU A 232 7.09 18.92 -9.67
C LEU A 232 6.75 19.52 -11.03
N LYS A 233 7.40 18.99 -12.07
CA LYS A 233 7.09 19.34 -13.45
C LYS A 233 5.81 18.64 -13.88
N TRP A 234 4.96 19.35 -14.62
CA TRP A 234 3.74 18.76 -15.15
C TRP A 234 4.04 17.74 -16.26
N GLN A 235 4.88 18.12 -17.23
CA GLN A 235 5.35 17.27 -18.32
C GLN A 235 6.65 16.57 -17.93
N THR A 236 6.64 15.24 -17.91
CA THR A 236 7.81 14.39 -17.68
C THR A 236 8.31 13.74 -18.97
N ARG A 237 7.43 13.54 -19.95
CA ARG A 237 7.75 12.96 -21.26
C ARG A 237 7.16 13.81 -22.40
N PRO A 238 7.79 13.82 -23.60
CA PRO A 238 7.31 14.61 -24.73
C PRO A 238 5.90 14.21 -25.21
N GLU A 239 5.48 12.96 -25.03
CA GLU A 239 4.18 12.47 -25.47
C GLU A 239 3.02 12.99 -24.61
N GLN A 240 3.31 13.48 -23.40
CA GLN A 240 2.31 14.01 -22.48
C GLN A 240 1.88 15.40 -22.93
N LYS A 241 0.58 15.55 -23.23
CA LYS A 241 -0.01 16.80 -23.76
C LYS A 241 -1.16 17.28 -22.90
N SER A 242 -1.24 18.59 -22.71
CA SER A 242 -2.33 19.19 -21.95
C SER A 242 -3.66 18.95 -22.67
N LEU A 243 -4.78 19.08 -21.96
CA LEU A 243 -6.12 18.93 -22.57
C LEU A 243 -6.30 19.91 -23.75
N ALA A 244 -5.79 21.13 -23.60
CA ALA A 244 -5.81 22.16 -24.63
C ALA A 244 -4.93 21.79 -25.84
N GLU A 245 -3.69 21.37 -25.61
CA GLU A 245 -2.74 20.98 -26.68
C GLU A 245 -3.20 19.77 -27.50
N ALA A 246 -3.94 18.86 -26.87
CA ALA A 246 -4.48 17.69 -27.56
C ALA A 246 -5.85 17.93 -28.20
N GLY A 247 -6.41 19.14 -28.12
CA GLY A 247 -7.71 19.48 -28.70
C GLY A 247 -8.87 18.65 -28.13
N VAL A 248 -8.77 18.22 -26.86
CA VAL A 248 -9.80 17.38 -26.25
C VAL A 248 -11.04 18.22 -25.95
N LYS A 249 -12.15 17.93 -26.64
CA LYS A 249 -13.44 18.59 -26.41
C LYS A 249 -14.14 18.11 -25.13
N ASN A 250 -13.96 16.83 -24.76
CA ASN A 250 -14.57 16.25 -23.57
C ASN A 250 -13.53 15.51 -22.71
N PRO A 251 -13.12 16.08 -21.56
CA PRO A 251 -12.15 15.46 -20.64
C PRO A 251 -12.60 14.11 -20.07
N ILE A 252 -13.91 13.90 -19.91
CA ILE A 252 -14.47 12.68 -19.31
C ILE A 252 -14.27 11.49 -20.26
N THR A 253 -14.54 11.67 -21.56
CA THR A 253 -14.32 10.61 -22.55
C THR A 253 -12.84 10.29 -22.78
N ASP A 254 -11.96 11.26 -22.54
CA ASP A 254 -10.51 11.05 -22.60
C ASP A 254 -9.99 10.25 -21.40
N PHE A 255 -10.60 10.47 -20.22
CA PHE A 255 -10.32 9.71 -19.01
C PHE A 255 -10.84 8.27 -19.08
N PHE A 256 -12.12 8.08 -19.44
CA PHE A 256 -12.77 6.76 -19.49
C PHE A 256 -12.54 6.03 -20.83
N ASP A 257 -11.27 5.81 -21.18
CA ASP A 257 -10.90 5.08 -22.41
C ASP A 257 -10.95 3.56 -22.21
N VAL A 258 -12.13 2.97 -22.43
CA VAL A 258 -12.41 1.54 -22.24
C VAL A 258 -11.55 0.63 -23.14
N LYS A 259 -10.98 1.15 -24.24
CA LYS A 259 -10.11 0.37 -25.12
C LYS A 259 -8.88 -0.18 -24.38
N ASN A 260 -8.37 0.56 -23.39
CA ASN A 260 -7.24 0.15 -22.58
C ASN A 260 -7.58 -1.02 -21.63
N ILE A 261 -8.84 -1.12 -21.18
CA ILE A 261 -9.31 -2.24 -20.35
C ILE A 261 -9.36 -3.52 -21.19
N VAL A 262 -9.96 -3.44 -22.38
CA VAL A 262 -10.04 -4.59 -23.30
C VAL A 262 -8.63 -5.07 -23.68
N HIS A 263 -7.72 -4.14 -23.96
CA HIS A 263 -6.32 -4.46 -24.24
C HIS A 263 -5.62 -5.13 -23.05
N THR A 264 -5.86 -4.63 -21.83
CA THR A 264 -5.34 -5.21 -20.58
C THR A 264 -5.79 -6.66 -20.41
N VAL A 265 -7.10 -6.91 -20.50
CA VAL A 265 -7.66 -8.27 -20.36
C VAL A 265 -7.13 -9.18 -21.46
N THR A 266 -6.97 -8.68 -22.68
CA THR A 266 -6.39 -9.44 -23.80
C THR A 266 -4.96 -9.90 -23.50
N ILE A 267 -4.09 -8.99 -23.03
CA ILE A 267 -2.69 -9.32 -22.69
C ILE A 267 -2.59 -10.35 -21.56
N LEU A 268 -3.45 -10.22 -20.54
CA LEU A 268 -3.45 -11.11 -19.37
C LEU A 268 -3.99 -12.52 -19.68
N THR A 269 -4.86 -12.64 -20.68
CA THR A 269 -5.50 -13.91 -21.07
C THR A 269 -4.87 -14.56 -22.30
N GLN A 270 -3.94 -13.88 -22.97
CA GLN A 270 -3.24 -14.41 -24.13
C GLN A 270 -2.51 -15.73 -23.81
N ARG A 271 -2.62 -16.71 -24.71
CA ARG A 271 -1.89 -17.98 -24.60
C ARG A 271 -0.39 -17.72 -24.75
N ARG A 272 0.42 -18.32 -23.86
CA ARG A 272 1.88 -18.17 -23.82
C ARG A 272 2.55 -19.53 -23.69
N PRO A 273 3.74 -19.73 -24.30
CA PRO A 273 4.51 -20.96 -24.12
C PRO A 273 4.99 -21.12 -22.67
N ASN A 274 5.39 -22.34 -22.31
CA ASN A 274 5.97 -22.69 -21.01
C ASN A 274 5.08 -22.37 -19.79
N ASN A 275 3.76 -22.52 -19.92
CA ASN A 275 2.79 -22.25 -18.83
C ASN A 275 2.88 -20.83 -18.23
N ARG A 276 3.52 -19.87 -18.92
CA ARG A 276 3.72 -18.50 -18.43
C ARG A 276 2.40 -17.78 -18.15
N ARG A 277 1.34 -18.09 -18.91
CA ARG A 277 -0.02 -17.60 -18.61
C ARG A 277 -0.50 -18.08 -17.24
N LEU A 278 -0.28 -19.35 -16.91
CA LEU A 278 -0.67 -19.91 -15.61
C LEU A 278 0.12 -19.26 -14.47
N PHE A 279 1.44 -19.11 -14.63
CA PHE A 279 2.28 -18.43 -13.64
C PHE A 279 1.86 -16.98 -13.41
N LEU A 280 1.46 -16.27 -14.46
CA LEU A 280 0.90 -14.92 -14.32
C LEU A 280 -0.35 -14.93 -13.44
N TRP A 281 -1.30 -15.84 -13.68
CA TRP A 281 -2.51 -15.96 -12.87
C TRP A 281 -2.20 -16.36 -11.42
N PHE A 282 -1.26 -17.27 -11.18
CA PHE A 282 -0.80 -17.60 -9.83
C PHE A 282 -0.27 -16.38 -9.09
N LEU A 283 0.53 -15.53 -9.76
CA LEU A 283 1.08 -14.30 -9.18
C LEU A 283 -0.02 -13.26 -8.90
N LEU A 284 -0.97 -13.07 -9.81
CA LEU A 284 -2.11 -12.16 -9.63
C LEU A 284 -3.00 -12.58 -8.46
N ILE A 285 -3.36 -13.86 -8.39
CA ILE A 285 -4.19 -14.41 -7.32
C ILE A 285 -3.43 -14.41 -5.99
N SER A 286 -2.13 -14.71 -6.00
CA SER A 286 -1.29 -14.61 -4.80
C SER A 286 -1.24 -13.18 -4.27
N MET A 287 -1.18 -12.17 -5.15
CA MET A 287 -1.21 -10.78 -4.73
C MET A 287 -2.55 -10.41 -4.07
N ALA A 288 -3.65 -10.87 -4.67
CA ALA A 288 -4.99 -10.70 -4.13
C ALA A 288 -5.10 -11.27 -2.70
N PHE A 289 -4.83 -12.56 -2.51
CA PHE A 289 -4.91 -13.20 -1.20
C PHE A 289 -3.88 -12.66 -0.20
N TYR A 290 -2.68 -12.30 -0.66
CA TYR A 290 -1.67 -11.70 0.21
C TYR A 290 -2.10 -10.33 0.75
N THR A 291 -2.76 -9.51 -0.08
CA THR A 291 -3.21 -8.17 0.33
C THR A 291 -4.50 -8.17 1.12
N PHE A 292 -5.27 -9.26 1.08
CA PHE A 292 -6.48 -9.47 1.88
C PHE A 292 -6.28 -9.15 3.36
N GLN A 293 -5.15 -9.57 3.94
CA GLN A 293 -4.84 -9.33 5.36
C GLN A 293 -4.67 -7.84 5.75
N ARG A 294 -4.60 -6.90 4.79
CA ARG A 294 -4.37 -5.48 5.12
C ARG A 294 -5.52 -4.91 5.97
N ASP A 295 -6.76 -5.32 5.68
CA ASP A 295 -7.97 -4.87 6.39
C ASP A 295 -8.20 -5.59 7.73
N GLU A 296 -7.41 -6.63 8.03
CA GLU A 296 -7.40 -7.24 9.37
C GLU A 296 -7.03 -6.22 10.45
N ARG A 297 -6.22 -5.20 10.12
CA ARG A 297 -5.61 -4.26 11.08
C ARG A 297 -6.63 -3.49 11.92
N SER A 298 -7.75 -3.07 11.34
CA SER A 298 -8.80 -2.35 12.05
C SER A 298 -9.50 -3.25 13.07
N VAL A 299 -9.79 -4.49 12.68
CA VAL A 299 -10.42 -5.49 13.54
C VAL A 299 -9.43 -6.03 14.59
N MET A 300 -8.16 -6.18 14.23
CA MET A 300 -7.06 -6.52 15.14
C MET A 300 -6.96 -5.51 16.30
N TYR A 301 -7.16 -4.22 16.01
CA TYR A 301 -7.21 -3.20 17.05
C TYR A 301 -8.36 -3.45 18.04
N LEU A 302 -9.59 -3.67 17.54
CA LEU A 302 -10.75 -4.00 18.38
C LEU A 302 -10.53 -5.28 19.21
N TYR A 303 -9.96 -6.31 18.59
CA TYR A 303 -9.60 -7.58 19.25
C TYR A 303 -8.67 -7.33 20.45
N THR A 304 -7.62 -6.53 20.28
CA THR A 304 -6.65 -6.27 21.36
C THR A 304 -7.25 -5.50 22.53
N ILE A 305 -8.20 -4.58 22.27
CA ILE A 305 -8.95 -3.89 23.33
C ILE A 305 -9.81 -4.92 24.09
N LYS A 306 -10.48 -5.83 23.38
CA LYS A 306 -11.37 -6.81 24.00
C LYS A 306 -10.60 -7.83 24.86
N VAL A 307 -9.58 -8.46 24.27
CA VAL A 307 -8.92 -9.64 24.85
C VAL A 307 -7.82 -9.26 25.83
N PHE A 308 -6.96 -8.32 25.45
CA PHE A 308 -5.80 -7.92 26.26
C PHE A 308 -5.99 -6.61 27.00
N GLN A 309 -7.16 -5.97 26.86
CA GLN A 309 -7.45 -4.70 27.52
C GLN A 309 -6.45 -3.60 27.13
N TRP A 310 -5.89 -3.70 25.92
CA TRP A 310 -4.87 -2.78 25.45
C TRP A 310 -5.44 -1.37 25.26
N ASP A 311 -4.65 -0.39 25.69
CA ASP A 311 -4.86 1.01 25.37
C ASP A 311 -4.16 1.38 24.05
N THR A 312 -4.42 2.60 23.58
CA THR A 312 -3.77 3.19 22.40
C THR A 312 -2.25 3.11 22.46
N THR A 313 -1.65 3.28 23.64
CA THR A 313 -0.19 3.25 23.83
C THR A 313 0.36 1.85 23.61
N SER A 314 -0.27 0.83 24.21
CA SER A 314 0.14 -0.57 24.10
C SER A 314 0.07 -1.05 22.65
N PHE A 315 -1.04 -0.77 21.97
CA PHE A 315 -1.17 -1.12 20.55
C PHE A 315 -0.17 -0.35 19.66
N SER A 316 0.07 0.93 19.95
CA SER A 316 1.08 1.73 19.22
C SER A 316 2.50 1.19 19.41
N ASN A 317 2.85 0.73 20.61
CA ASN A 317 4.14 0.11 20.89
C ASN A 317 4.29 -1.22 20.13
N PHE A 318 3.28 -2.07 20.15
CA PHE A 318 3.24 -3.30 19.35
C PHE A 318 3.39 -2.99 17.86
N ARG A 319 2.67 -1.99 17.36
CA ARG A 319 2.70 -1.59 15.95
C ARG A 319 4.05 -1.02 15.53
N THR A 320 4.69 -0.23 16.40
CA THR A 320 6.05 0.28 16.20
C THR A 320 7.05 -0.86 16.11
N TYR A 321 6.96 -1.84 17.03
CA TYR A 321 7.81 -3.03 17.02
C TYR A 321 7.66 -3.82 15.72
N LEU A 322 6.41 -4.17 15.35
CA LEU A 322 6.10 -4.94 14.14
C LEU A 322 6.61 -4.23 12.88
N SER A 323 6.30 -2.94 12.73
CA SER A 323 6.73 -2.16 11.56
C SER A 323 8.25 -1.95 11.49
N THR A 324 8.94 -1.87 12.64
CA THR A 324 10.41 -1.80 12.66
C THR A 324 11.01 -3.08 12.11
N LEU A 325 10.53 -4.24 12.58
CA LEU A 325 10.99 -5.52 12.06
C LEU A 325 10.64 -5.71 10.58
N TYR A 326 9.48 -5.21 10.12
CA TYR A 326 9.11 -5.22 8.70
C TYR A 326 10.15 -4.48 7.85
N VAL A 327 10.54 -3.27 8.27
CA VAL A 327 11.54 -2.45 7.57
C VAL A 327 12.90 -3.16 7.57
N ILE A 328 13.33 -3.73 8.70
CA ILE A 328 14.60 -4.47 8.78
C ILE A 328 14.58 -5.68 7.84
N ALA A 329 13.51 -6.48 7.86
CA ALA A 329 13.37 -7.65 7.01
C ALA A 329 13.35 -7.29 5.52
N MET A 330 12.71 -6.18 5.13
CA MET A 330 12.70 -5.72 3.74
C MET A 330 14.06 -5.16 3.28
N LEU A 331 14.71 -4.32 4.09
CA LEU A 331 15.95 -3.65 3.71
C LEU A 331 17.17 -4.57 3.75
N PHE A 332 17.23 -5.47 4.73
CA PHE A 332 18.39 -6.35 4.93
C PHE A 332 18.07 -7.81 4.59
N GLY A 333 16.90 -8.30 4.99
CA GLY A 333 16.52 -9.70 4.78
C GLY A 333 16.39 -10.08 3.30
N ILE A 334 15.71 -9.28 2.49
CA ILE A 334 15.54 -9.57 1.06
C ILE A 334 16.89 -9.57 0.32
N PRO A 335 17.76 -8.53 0.44
CA PRO A 335 19.07 -8.56 -0.20
C PRO A 335 19.96 -9.70 0.29
N LEU A 336 19.90 -10.05 1.57
CA LEU A 336 20.64 -11.19 2.12
C LEU A 336 20.19 -12.50 1.46
N MET A 337 18.89 -12.78 1.42
CA MET A 337 18.35 -14.00 0.82
C MET A 337 18.61 -14.08 -0.69
N THR A 338 18.47 -12.96 -1.41
CA THR A 338 18.58 -12.93 -2.89
C THR A 338 20.02 -12.85 -3.39
N LYS A 339 20.87 -12.00 -2.82
CA LYS A 339 22.24 -11.75 -3.34
C LYS A 339 23.30 -12.62 -2.69
N VAL A 340 23.19 -12.83 -1.37
CA VAL A 340 24.21 -13.59 -0.60
C VAL A 340 23.88 -15.07 -0.63
N LEU A 341 22.66 -15.44 -0.20
CA LEU A 341 22.24 -16.84 -0.13
C LEU A 341 21.75 -17.38 -1.49
N ARG A 342 21.51 -16.51 -2.47
CA ARG A 342 21.04 -16.86 -3.82
C ARG A 342 19.80 -17.75 -3.82
N TRP A 343 18.89 -17.50 -2.88
CA TRP A 343 17.61 -18.19 -2.83
C TRP A 343 16.72 -17.77 -3.99
N ARG A 344 15.89 -18.71 -4.45
CA ARG A 344 14.93 -18.49 -5.52
C ARG A 344 13.77 -17.64 -5.04
N ASP A 345 13.24 -16.76 -5.89
CA ASP A 345 12.13 -15.86 -5.56
C ASP A 345 10.92 -16.63 -4.98
N THR A 346 10.58 -17.79 -5.56
CA THR A 346 9.51 -18.69 -5.10
C THR A 346 9.73 -19.18 -3.66
N VAL A 347 10.96 -19.56 -3.31
CA VAL A 347 11.31 -20.01 -1.96
C VAL A 347 11.16 -18.89 -0.94
N ILE A 348 11.55 -17.66 -1.30
CA ILE A 348 11.43 -16.51 -0.41
C ILE A 348 9.95 -16.12 -0.24
N VAL A 349 9.12 -16.21 -1.29
CA VAL A 349 7.66 -16.02 -1.17
C VAL A 349 7.04 -17.08 -0.26
N MET A 350 7.41 -18.36 -0.41
CA MET A 350 6.93 -19.44 0.46
C MET A 350 7.35 -19.23 1.92
N LEU A 351 8.58 -18.75 2.16
CA LEU A 351 9.05 -18.38 3.50
C LEU A 351 8.18 -17.25 4.07
N GLY A 352 7.95 -16.18 3.32
CA GLY A 352 7.12 -15.05 3.75
C GLY A 352 5.68 -15.47 4.09
N ALA A 353 5.06 -16.32 3.27
CA ALA A 353 3.73 -16.86 3.54
C ALA A 353 3.72 -17.76 4.79
N SER A 354 4.72 -18.64 4.93
CA SER A 354 4.88 -19.49 6.12
C SER A 354 5.07 -18.68 7.39
N ALA A 355 5.87 -17.62 7.31
CA ALA A 355 6.15 -16.73 8.44
C ALA A 355 4.88 -15.97 8.88
N HIS A 356 4.04 -15.54 7.94
CA HIS A 356 2.70 -15.02 8.25
C HIS A 356 1.81 -16.07 8.91
N ILE A 357 1.75 -17.30 8.38
CA ILE A 357 0.97 -18.38 8.97
C ILE A 357 1.39 -18.63 10.42
N CYS A 358 2.70 -18.81 10.67
CA CYS A 358 3.25 -19.00 12.01
C CYS A 358 2.94 -17.82 12.94
N GLY A 359 3.12 -16.58 12.47
CA GLY A 359 2.83 -15.39 13.27
C GLY A 359 1.35 -15.28 13.67
N HIS A 360 0.44 -15.60 12.76
CA HIS A 360 -1.01 -15.53 13.03
C HIS A 360 -1.50 -16.72 13.86
N LEU A 361 -0.85 -17.89 13.77
CA LEU A 361 -1.09 -18.98 14.72
C LEU A 361 -0.73 -18.56 16.14
N VAL A 362 0.39 -17.86 16.32
CA VAL A 362 0.77 -17.30 17.63
C VAL A 362 -0.26 -16.27 18.08
N TYR A 363 -0.72 -15.36 17.21
CA TYR A 363 -1.77 -14.39 17.57
C TYR A 363 -3.08 -15.07 18.01
N ALA A 364 -3.50 -16.11 17.28
CA ALA A 364 -4.75 -16.82 17.53
C ALA A 364 -4.76 -17.55 18.88
N HIS A 365 -3.61 -18.08 19.32
CA HIS A 365 -3.47 -18.87 20.55
C HIS A 365 -2.77 -18.14 21.70
N ALA A 366 -2.47 -16.85 21.54
CA ALA A 366 -1.80 -16.08 22.58
C ALA A 366 -2.74 -15.84 23.77
N ASN A 367 -2.41 -16.45 24.92
CA ASN A 367 -3.09 -16.20 26.19
C ASN A 367 -2.48 -15.04 26.99
N VAL A 368 -1.29 -14.57 26.59
CA VAL A 368 -0.55 -13.48 27.24
C VAL A 368 -0.14 -12.49 26.17
N ASP A 369 -0.32 -11.20 26.45
CA ASP A 369 -0.01 -10.08 25.56
C ASP A 369 1.43 -10.10 25.01
N LYS A 370 2.41 -10.51 25.81
CA LYS A 370 3.83 -10.63 25.40
C LYS A 370 4.04 -11.61 24.24
N LEU A 371 3.21 -12.65 24.11
CA LEU A 371 3.31 -13.61 23.00
C LEU A 371 3.00 -12.96 21.65
N TRP A 372 2.26 -11.86 21.61
CA TRP A 372 2.06 -11.12 20.37
C TRP A 372 3.36 -10.55 19.80
N TYR A 373 4.32 -10.12 20.64
CA TYR A 373 5.62 -9.67 20.14
C TYR A 373 6.41 -10.81 19.47
N LEU A 374 6.26 -12.04 19.96
CA LEU A 374 6.81 -13.23 19.32
C LEU A 374 6.13 -13.50 17.96
N GLY A 375 4.80 -13.46 17.92
CA GLY A 375 4.02 -13.58 16.67
C GLY A 375 4.42 -12.51 15.64
N ALA A 376 4.65 -11.28 16.10
CA ALA A 376 5.14 -10.18 15.28
C ALA A 376 6.54 -10.42 14.70
N THR A 377 7.42 -11.09 15.45
CA THR A 377 8.75 -11.46 14.94
C THR A 377 8.64 -12.42 13.76
N PHE A 378 7.75 -13.41 13.84
CA PHE A 378 7.50 -14.31 12.72
C PHE A 378 6.82 -13.59 11.56
N ALA A 379 5.73 -12.87 11.82
CA ALA A 379 4.99 -12.14 10.80
C ALA A 379 5.86 -11.09 10.06
N ALA A 380 6.97 -10.65 10.65
CA ALA A 380 7.86 -9.65 10.07
C ALA A 380 8.56 -10.01 8.77
N PHE A 381 8.68 -11.29 8.46
CA PHE A 381 9.21 -11.73 7.16
C PHE A 381 8.15 -11.70 6.05
N GLY A 382 6.88 -11.65 6.42
CA GLY A 382 5.75 -11.65 5.52
C GLY A 382 5.73 -10.56 4.42
N PRO A 383 6.05 -9.29 4.73
CA PRO A 383 6.10 -8.19 3.77
C PRO A 383 6.93 -8.40 2.50
N CYS A 384 7.86 -9.36 2.49
CA CYS A 384 8.67 -9.67 1.30
C CYS A 384 7.87 -10.24 0.13
N VAL A 385 6.67 -10.79 0.37
CA VAL A 385 5.84 -11.45 -0.65
C VAL A 385 5.47 -10.49 -1.79
N ALA A 386 4.99 -9.29 -1.47
CA ALA A 386 4.56 -8.30 -2.47
C ALA A 386 5.65 -7.88 -3.49
N PRO A 387 6.84 -7.41 -3.07
CA PRO A 387 7.90 -7.03 -4.01
C PRO A 387 8.40 -8.22 -4.83
N LEU A 388 8.43 -9.43 -4.27
CA LEU A 388 8.81 -10.64 -4.99
C LEU A 388 7.78 -11.04 -6.05
N ILE A 389 6.48 -10.94 -5.74
CA ILE A 389 5.42 -11.16 -6.75
C ILE A 389 5.58 -10.19 -7.92
N ARG A 390 5.87 -8.91 -7.65
CA ARG A 390 6.14 -7.92 -8.72
C ARG A 390 7.40 -8.29 -9.53
N SER A 391 8.49 -8.65 -8.86
CA SER A 391 9.73 -9.12 -9.49
C SER A 391 9.46 -10.32 -10.41
N MET A 392 8.79 -11.35 -9.91
CA MET A 392 8.45 -12.56 -10.67
C MET A 392 7.53 -12.24 -11.86
N THR A 393 6.54 -11.36 -11.68
CA THR A 393 5.65 -10.92 -12.77
C THR A 393 6.46 -10.29 -13.91
N SER A 394 7.51 -9.52 -13.59
CA SER A 394 8.41 -8.92 -14.57
C SER A 394 9.24 -9.93 -15.38
N LYS A 395 9.53 -11.10 -14.79
CA LYS A 395 10.28 -12.21 -15.41
C LYS A 395 9.39 -13.07 -16.30
N VAL A 396 8.11 -13.21 -15.93
CA VAL A 396 7.10 -13.95 -16.73
C VAL A 396 6.76 -13.21 -18.03
N LEU A 397 6.85 -11.88 -18.05
CA LEU A 397 6.34 -11.03 -19.12
C LEU A 397 7.42 -10.29 -19.92
N PRO A 398 7.19 -10.05 -21.23
CA PRO A 398 8.06 -9.20 -22.05
C PRO A 398 7.95 -7.74 -21.62
N ALA A 399 9.00 -6.95 -21.88
CA ALA A 399 9.11 -5.57 -21.41
C ALA A 399 7.94 -4.66 -21.83
N SER A 400 7.37 -4.88 -23.02
CA SER A 400 6.21 -4.14 -23.54
C SER A 400 4.93 -4.33 -22.73
N GLU A 401 4.80 -5.44 -22.02
CA GLU A 401 3.55 -5.83 -21.34
C GLU A 401 3.62 -5.71 -19.81
N ARG A 402 4.81 -5.43 -19.25
CA ARG A 402 5.01 -5.34 -17.78
C ARG A 402 4.15 -4.25 -17.14
N GLY A 403 4.01 -3.10 -17.81
CA GLY A 403 3.21 -1.98 -17.30
C GLY A 403 1.73 -2.37 -17.13
N VAL A 404 1.18 -3.13 -18.08
CA VAL A 404 -0.19 -3.63 -18.05
C VAL A 404 -0.41 -4.59 -16.88
N ALA A 405 0.51 -5.53 -16.66
CA ALA A 405 0.40 -6.46 -15.55
C ALA A 405 0.60 -5.79 -14.18
N TYR A 406 1.47 -4.79 -14.05
CA TYR A 406 1.58 -4.02 -12.81
C TYR A 406 0.34 -3.19 -12.52
N ALA A 407 -0.29 -2.60 -13.55
CA ALA A 407 -1.56 -1.93 -13.37
C ALA A 407 -2.63 -2.91 -12.84
N PHE A 408 -2.70 -4.12 -13.40
CA PHE A 408 -3.66 -5.12 -12.94
C PHE A 408 -3.32 -5.71 -11.56
N LEU A 409 -2.05 -5.83 -11.18
CA LEU A 409 -1.66 -6.15 -9.80
C LEU A 409 -2.21 -5.11 -8.83
N SER A 410 -2.09 -3.81 -9.15
CA SER A 410 -2.69 -2.74 -8.33
C SER A 410 -4.21 -2.86 -8.23
N VAL A 411 -4.90 -3.27 -9.32
CA VAL A 411 -6.34 -3.57 -9.28
C VAL A 411 -6.62 -4.70 -8.28
N MET A 412 -5.86 -5.80 -8.32
CA MET A 412 -6.01 -6.91 -7.37
C MET A 412 -5.77 -6.47 -5.93
N GLU A 413 -4.76 -5.63 -5.67
CA GLU A 413 -4.48 -5.11 -4.32
C GLU A 413 -5.66 -4.29 -3.75
N ASN A 414 -6.35 -3.50 -4.58
CA ASN A 414 -7.42 -2.60 -4.13
C ASN A 414 -8.80 -3.28 -4.14
N ALA A 415 -9.07 -4.16 -5.11
CA ALA A 415 -10.33 -4.89 -5.21
C ALA A 415 -10.57 -5.72 -3.96
N VAL A 416 -9.52 -6.39 -3.50
CA VAL A 416 -9.61 -7.34 -2.41
C VAL A 416 -9.83 -6.63 -1.07
N ALA A 417 -9.29 -5.43 -0.88
CA ALA A 417 -9.47 -4.66 0.36
C ALA A 417 -10.96 -4.41 0.68
N MET A 418 -11.77 -4.12 -0.35
CA MET A 418 -13.23 -3.98 -0.20
C MET A 418 -13.87 -5.25 0.37
N PHE A 419 -13.56 -6.42 -0.19
CA PHE A 419 -14.10 -7.68 0.28
C PHE A 419 -13.56 -8.07 1.65
N ALA A 420 -12.27 -7.82 1.89
CA ALA A 420 -11.62 -8.10 3.16
C ALA A 420 -12.26 -7.31 4.29
N SER A 421 -12.50 -6.01 4.12
CA SER A 421 -13.18 -5.17 5.11
C SER A 421 -14.57 -5.73 5.48
N ILE A 422 -15.36 -6.16 4.50
CA ILE A 422 -16.67 -6.79 4.76
C ILE A 422 -16.51 -8.10 5.55
N ILE A 423 -15.64 -9.00 5.07
CA ILE A 423 -15.52 -10.35 5.63
C ILE A 423 -14.94 -10.29 7.05
N TYR A 424 -13.88 -9.51 7.30
CA TYR A 424 -13.30 -9.37 8.64
C TYR A 424 -14.30 -8.76 9.62
N SER A 425 -15.02 -7.70 9.23
CA SER A 425 -16.01 -7.08 10.11
C SER A 425 -17.18 -8.02 10.41
N GLN A 426 -17.73 -8.70 9.41
CA GLN A 426 -18.84 -9.63 9.62
C GLN A 426 -18.41 -10.85 10.45
N LEU A 427 -17.22 -11.39 10.17
CA LEU A 427 -16.64 -12.48 10.96
C LEU A 427 -16.46 -12.06 12.43
N TYR A 428 -15.87 -10.89 12.66
CA TYR A 428 -15.66 -10.37 14.01
C TYR A 428 -16.97 -10.17 14.76
N LYS A 429 -18.00 -9.59 14.12
CA LYS A 429 -19.33 -9.43 14.71
C LYS A 429 -19.95 -10.77 15.08
N ALA A 430 -19.87 -11.76 14.19
CA ALA A 430 -20.45 -13.07 14.40
C ALA A 430 -19.76 -13.85 15.53
N THR A 431 -18.44 -13.66 15.71
CA THR A 431 -17.67 -14.37 16.73
C THR A 431 -17.44 -13.57 18.00
N LEU A 432 -17.85 -12.30 18.05
CA LEU A 432 -17.59 -11.39 19.17
C LEU A 432 -18.01 -11.99 20.51
N ASP A 433 -19.17 -12.67 20.55
CA ASP A 433 -19.76 -13.23 21.78
C ASP A 433 -19.39 -14.69 22.04
N THR A 434 -18.48 -15.23 21.24
CA THR A 434 -18.04 -16.61 21.33
C THR A 434 -16.58 -16.69 21.75
N GLU A 435 -16.15 -17.86 22.21
CA GLU A 435 -14.73 -18.13 22.46
C GLU A 435 -13.87 -18.06 21.18
N PHE A 436 -14.49 -18.06 20.00
CA PHE A 436 -13.85 -18.05 18.69
C PHE A 436 -13.60 -16.64 18.14
N VAL A 437 -13.51 -15.60 18.97
CA VAL A 437 -13.19 -14.23 18.55
C VAL A 437 -11.83 -14.11 17.83
N ASN A 438 -10.92 -15.05 18.07
CA ASN A 438 -9.65 -15.21 17.36
C ASN A 438 -9.79 -15.75 15.91
N SER A 439 -11.00 -16.08 15.45
CA SER A 439 -11.29 -16.55 14.07
C SER A 439 -10.75 -15.65 12.98
N ILE A 440 -10.62 -14.35 13.25
CA ILE A 440 -10.04 -13.37 12.32
C ILE A 440 -8.61 -13.76 11.89
N PHE A 441 -7.81 -14.34 12.78
CA PHE A 441 -6.45 -14.75 12.48
C PHE A 441 -6.42 -16.03 11.64
N TYR A 442 -7.38 -16.94 11.87
CA TYR A 442 -7.54 -18.13 11.03
C TYR A 442 -7.97 -17.79 9.61
N LEU A 443 -8.77 -16.75 9.43
CA LEU A 443 -9.08 -16.22 8.10
C LEU A 443 -7.78 -15.76 7.40
N THR A 444 -6.92 -14.99 8.08
CA THR A 444 -5.61 -14.62 7.53
C THR A 444 -4.74 -15.84 7.24
N ILE A 445 -4.69 -16.84 8.13
CA ILE A 445 -3.96 -18.09 7.88
C ILE A 445 -4.46 -18.75 6.58
N SER A 446 -5.78 -18.83 6.38
CA SER A 446 -6.35 -19.47 5.18
C SER A 446 -5.93 -18.77 3.89
N THR A 447 -5.90 -17.43 3.88
CA THR A 447 -5.46 -16.67 2.69
C THR A 447 -3.98 -16.86 2.41
N GLN A 448 -3.14 -16.92 3.45
CA GLN A 448 -1.70 -17.16 3.29
C GLN A 448 -1.38 -18.60 2.88
N VAL A 449 -2.20 -19.58 3.30
CA VAL A 449 -2.11 -20.96 2.80
C VAL A 449 -2.37 -21.02 1.30
N VAL A 450 -3.32 -20.23 0.77
CA VAL A 450 -3.53 -20.14 -0.68
C VAL A 450 -2.29 -19.57 -1.38
N VAL A 451 -1.70 -18.50 -0.87
CA VAL A 451 -0.46 -17.91 -1.43
C VAL A 451 0.70 -18.93 -1.43
N PHE A 452 0.88 -19.64 -0.31
CA PHE A 452 1.89 -20.70 -0.20
C PHE A 452 1.63 -21.81 -1.22
N THR A 453 0.40 -22.30 -1.32
CA THR A 453 0.02 -23.41 -2.20
C THR A 453 0.22 -23.07 -3.67
N LEU A 454 -0.20 -21.88 -4.12
CA LEU A 454 -0.01 -21.43 -5.49
C LEU A 454 1.48 -21.30 -5.84
N THR A 455 2.27 -20.75 -4.93
CA THR A 455 3.73 -20.61 -5.11
C THR A 455 4.43 -21.97 -5.09
N PHE A 456 3.98 -22.89 -4.24
CA PHE A 456 4.51 -24.25 -4.17
C PHE A 456 4.20 -25.04 -5.45
N ILE A 457 2.97 -24.97 -5.97
CA ILE A 457 2.61 -25.57 -7.26
C ILE A 457 3.48 -24.96 -8.38
N MET A 458 3.69 -23.65 -8.37
CA MET A 458 4.58 -22.99 -9.33
C MET A 458 6.01 -23.53 -9.25
N GLU A 459 6.55 -23.71 -8.05
CA GLU A 459 7.89 -24.27 -7.82
C GLU A 459 8.02 -25.71 -8.33
N LEU A 460 7.00 -26.57 -8.08
CA LEU A 460 6.95 -27.93 -8.60
C LEU A 460 6.93 -27.95 -10.12
N MET A 461 6.15 -27.06 -10.74
CA MET A 461 6.08 -26.93 -12.21
C MET A 461 7.37 -26.41 -12.82
N LEU A 462 8.11 -25.56 -12.09
CA LEU A 462 9.43 -25.09 -12.50
C LEU A 462 10.52 -26.16 -12.34
N LYS A 463 10.25 -27.30 -11.67
CA LYS A 463 11.20 -28.39 -11.42
C LYS A 463 12.52 -27.86 -10.87
N CYS A 464 12.42 -26.95 -9.90
CA CYS A 464 13.54 -26.27 -9.29
C CYS A 464 14.38 -25.35 -10.18
N ARG A 465 14.00 -25.13 -11.45
CA ARG A 465 14.70 -24.19 -12.34
C ARG A 465 14.37 -22.75 -11.99
N PRO A 466 15.32 -21.81 -12.11
CA PRO A 466 15.04 -20.41 -11.92
C PRO A 466 14.01 -19.92 -12.95
N LEU A 467 13.17 -18.98 -12.54
CA LEU A 467 12.27 -18.31 -13.46
C LEU A 467 13.08 -17.34 -14.33
N GLU A 468 13.51 -17.80 -15.50
CA GLU A 468 14.34 -17.02 -16.42
C GLU A 468 13.55 -15.87 -17.08
N PRO A 469 14.12 -14.65 -17.11
CA PRO A 469 13.61 -13.54 -17.90
C PRO A 469 13.47 -13.94 -19.38
N LEU A 470 12.37 -13.51 -20.03
CA LEU A 470 12.13 -13.78 -21.46
C LEU A 470 13.29 -13.37 -22.39
N TYR A 471 14.00 -12.29 -22.06
CA TYR A 471 15.09 -11.80 -22.88
C TYR A 471 16.29 -12.77 -22.93
N GLU A 472 16.63 -13.41 -21.81
CA GLU A 472 17.74 -14.37 -21.74
C GLU A 472 17.41 -15.64 -22.54
N ALA A 473 16.16 -16.12 -22.48
CA ALA A 473 15.71 -17.27 -23.26
C ALA A 473 15.67 -16.99 -24.78
N ASP A 474 15.38 -15.74 -25.19
CA ASP A 474 15.38 -15.33 -26.60
C ASP A 474 16.81 -15.09 -27.12
N GLU A 475 17.73 -14.56 -26.30
CA GLU A 475 19.16 -14.45 -26.64
C GLU A 475 19.82 -15.83 -26.76
N GLU A 476 19.58 -16.75 -25.81
CA GLU A 476 20.09 -18.12 -25.88
C GLU A 476 19.57 -18.85 -27.11
N ARG A 477 18.28 -18.69 -27.46
CA ARG A 477 17.75 -19.23 -28.72
C ARG A 477 18.47 -18.66 -29.93
N ARG A 478 18.64 -17.34 -30.01
CA ARG A 478 19.34 -16.70 -31.13
C ARG A 478 20.77 -17.23 -31.27
N MET A 479 21.50 -17.36 -30.16
CA MET A 479 22.85 -17.94 -30.15
C MET A 479 22.87 -19.41 -30.58
N SER A 480 21.89 -20.21 -30.15
CA SER A 480 21.76 -21.63 -30.54
C SER A 480 21.34 -21.86 -31.99
N THR A 481 20.69 -20.87 -32.64
CA THR A 481 20.32 -20.92 -34.06
C THR A 481 21.38 -20.33 -34.99
N SER A 482 22.35 -19.60 -34.43
CA SER A 482 23.50 -19.03 -35.15
C SER A 482 24.78 -19.89 -35.05
N SER A 483 24.70 -21.03 -34.34
CA SER A 483 25.72 -22.08 -34.29
C SER A 483 25.20 -23.32 -35.00
#